data_AF-A0A855ITD7-F1
#
_entry.id   AF-A0A855ITD7-F1
#
_cell.length_a   1.000
_cell.length_b   1.000
_cell.length_c   1.000
_cell.angle_alpha   90.00
_cell.angle_beta   90.00
_cell.angle_gamma   90.00
#
_symmetry.space_group_name_H-M   'P 1'
#
loop_
_entity.id
_entity.type
_entity.pdbx_description
1 polymer ?
#
loop_
_entity_poly.entity_id
_entity_poly.type
_entity_poly.pdbx_seq_one_letter_code
_entity_poly.pdbx_strand_id
1 'polypeptide(L)'
;MRGNMQIHTLDKAGIINELKFGIGISQAVEQGRRADFALLLSMFSNDVRDCTPIDTIKVSETNEDRLRKHFGVADPQPLRSDQSSYEISAQQSNHFHQASLASAKLSHYLKPEALAFMPEDTADLPEEVYQNLSGHDRRRLANKHLPDLPHATLYNELTTAQRQYQIQAQV
;
A
#
# COMPACT_ATOMS: atom_id res chain seq x y z
N MET A 1 2.48 -31.99 5.32
CA MET A 1 2.95 -30.71 4.71
C MET A 1 2.62 -30.68 3.21
N ARG A 2 1.36 -30.45 2.85
CA ARG A 2 0.91 -30.17 1.47
C ARG A 2 -0.48 -29.56 1.59
N GLY A 3 -0.61 -28.25 1.41
CA GLY A 3 -1.90 -27.55 1.56
C GLY A 3 -1.89 -26.05 1.24
N ASN A 4 -0.75 -25.36 1.32
CA ASN A 4 -0.77 -23.87 1.28
C ASN A 4 -0.32 -23.23 -0.05
N MET A 5 -0.06 -24.00 -1.11
CA MET A 5 0.57 -23.43 -2.33
C MET A 5 -0.41 -23.06 -3.46
N GLN A 6 -1.68 -23.49 -3.42
CA GLN A 6 -2.62 -23.31 -4.54
C GLN A 6 -3.55 -22.09 -4.41
N ILE A 7 -3.69 -21.49 -3.23
CA ILE A 7 -4.64 -20.37 -3.02
C ILE A 7 -4.12 -19.06 -3.67
N HIS A 8 -2.80 -18.94 -3.91
CA HIS A 8 -2.18 -17.70 -4.38
C HIS A 8 -2.25 -17.45 -5.90
N THR A 9 -2.72 -18.40 -6.71
CA THR A 9 -2.78 -18.21 -8.17
C THR A 9 -4.01 -17.41 -8.62
N LEU A 10 -5.15 -17.60 -7.95
CA LEU A 10 -6.38 -16.83 -8.21
C LEU A 10 -6.24 -15.37 -7.71
N ASP A 11 -5.55 -15.17 -6.59
CA ASP A 11 -5.22 -13.84 -6.05
C ASP A 11 -4.37 -12.97 -7.00
N LYS A 12 -3.70 -13.59 -7.98
CA LYS A 12 -2.91 -12.88 -9.01
C LYS A 12 -3.72 -12.54 -10.27
N ALA A 13 -4.94 -13.05 -10.42
CA ALA A 13 -5.80 -12.65 -11.52
C ALA A 13 -6.13 -11.16 -11.36
N GLY A 14 -5.56 -10.32 -12.22
CA GLY A 14 -5.63 -8.84 -12.20
C GLY A 14 -7.01 -8.24 -12.46
N ILE A 15 -8.06 -9.02 -12.22
CA ILE A 15 -9.47 -8.67 -12.35
C ILE A 15 -9.79 -7.79 -11.15
N ILE A 16 -10.15 -6.54 -11.42
CA ILE A 16 -10.36 -5.50 -10.40
C ILE A 16 -11.69 -4.79 -10.70
N ASN A 17 -11.95 -4.51 -11.98
CA ASN A 17 -13.10 -3.77 -12.46
C ASN A 17 -13.60 -4.35 -13.79
N GLU A 18 -14.92 -4.28 -14.02
CA GLU A 18 -15.62 -4.51 -15.29
C GLU A 18 -14.95 -3.82 -16.48
N LEU A 19 -14.39 -2.62 -16.30
CA LEU A 19 -13.67 -1.90 -17.37
C LEU A 19 -12.54 -2.72 -18.00
N LYS A 20 -11.95 -3.68 -17.27
CA LYS A 20 -10.90 -4.56 -17.81
C LYS A 20 -11.45 -5.68 -18.70
N PHE A 21 -12.74 -6.00 -18.58
CA PHE A 21 -13.41 -7.06 -19.35
C PHE A 21 -14.24 -6.54 -20.52
N GLY A 22 -14.44 -5.23 -20.64
CA GLY A 22 -15.21 -4.62 -21.73
C GLY A 22 -16.62 -5.21 -21.81
N ILE A 23 -16.91 -5.95 -22.88
CA ILE A 23 -18.24 -6.52 -23.17
C ILE A 23 -18.49 -7.92 -22.60
N GLY A 24 -17.51 -8.52 -21.91
CA GLY A 24 -17.59 -9.93 -21.48
C GLY A 24 -18.77 -10.25 -20.55
N ILE A 25 -19.14 -9.31 -19.67
CA ILE A 25 -20.31 -9.45 -18.79
C ILE A 25 -21.60 -9.37 -19.60
N SER A 26 -21.74 -8.34 -20.44
CA SER A 26 -22.91 -8.14 -21.28
C SER A 26 -23.18 -9.38 -22.13
N GLN A 27 -22.13 -9.96 -22.71
CA GLN A 27 -22.22 -11.18 -23.50
C GLN A 27 -22.61 -12.42 -22.66
N ALA A 28 -22.13 -12.54 -21.42
CA ALA A 28 -22.54 -13.62 -20.52
C ALA A 28 -24.03 -13.52 -20.12
N VAL A 29 -24.55 -12.30 -19.96
CA VAL A 29 -25.98 -12.04 -19.70
C VAL A 29 -26.83 -12.34 -20.94
N GLU A 30 -26.44 -11.82 -22.10
CA GLU A 30 -27.14 -12.05 -23.38
C GLU A 30 -27.23 -13.54 -23.73
N GLN A 31 -26.17 -14.29 -23.46
CA GLN A 31 -26.08 -15.72 -23.79
C GLN A 31 -26.61 -16.63 -22.67
N GLY A 32 -27.14 -16.06 -21.58
CA GLY A 32 -27.76 -16.81 -20.47
C GLY A 32 -26.78 -17.65 -19.64
N ARG A 33 -25.47 -17.39 -19.73
CA ARG A 33 -24.42 -18.13 -18.98
C ARG A 33 -24.32 -17.62 -17.55
N ARG A 34 -25.28 -18.00 -16.71
CA ARG A 34 -25.38 -17.57 -15.31
C ARG A 34 -24.18 -17.97 -14.45
N ALA A 35 -23.55 -19.11 -14.75
CA ALA A 35 -22.37 -19.58 -14.01
C ALA A 35 -21.16 -18.67 -14.25
N ASP A 36 -20.88 -18.34 -15.51
CA ASP A 36 -19.79 -17.44 -15.88
C ASP A 36 -20.03 -16.02 -15.35
N PHE A 37 -21.27 -15.55 -15.42
CA PHE A 37 -21.65 -14.26 -14.85
C PHE A 37 -21.41 -14.21 -13.33
N ALA A 38 -21.87 -15.22 -12.59
CA ALA A 38 -21.68 -15.28 -11.14
C ALA A 38 -20.19 -15.37 -10.76
N LEU A 39 -19.39 -16.11 -11.55
CA LEU A 39 -17.95 -16.18 -11.36
C LEU A 39 -17.29 -14.82 -11.60
N LEU A 40 -17.56 -14.17 -12.74
CA LEU A 40 -17.01 -12.85 -13.07
C LEU A 40 -17.37 -11.81 -12.00
N LEU A 41 -18.62 -11.79 -11.54
CA LEU A 41 -19.08 -10.90 -10.48
C LEU A 41 -18.36 -11.16 -9.15
N SER A 42 -18.10 -12.43 -8.81
CA SER A 42 -17.38 -12.79 -7.58
C SER A 42 -15.90 -12.39 -7.58
N MET A 43 -15.33 -12.11 -8.76
CA MET A 43 -13.93 -11.68 -8.92
C MET A 43 -13.78 -10.15 -8.90
N PHE A 44 -14.86 -9.40 -8.70
CA PHE A 44 -14.80 -7.94 -8.63
C PHE A 44 -14.45 -7.45 -7.23
N SER A 45 -13.70 -6.34 -7.21
CA SER A 45 -13.43 -5.62 -5.98
C SER A 45 -14.74 -5.04 -5.45
N ASN A 46 -15.02 -5.26 -4.17
CA ASN A 46 -16.16 -4.64 -3.49
C ASN A 46 -15.89 -3.17 -3.11
N ASP A 47 -14.66 -2.67 -3.32
CA ASP A 47 -14.26 -1.34 -2.91
C ASP A 47 -14.62 -0.30 -4.00
N VAL A 48 -15.56 0.58 -3.68
CA VAL A 48 -15.99 1.68 -4.56
C VAL A 48 -14.84 2.66 -4.87
N ARG A 49 -13.79 2.70 -4.03
CA ARG A 49 -12.65 3.60 -4.21
C ARG A 49 -11.79 3.28 -5.42
N ASP A 50 -11.84 2.05 -5.94
CA ASP A 50 -11.14 1.66 -7.16
C ASP A 50 -11.66 2.42 -8.41
N CYS A 51 -12.81 3.08 -8.28
CA CYS A 51 -13.43 3.89 -9.32
C CYS A 51 -13.38 5.40 -9.03
N THR A 52 -12.88 5.83 -7.86
CA THR A 52 -12.91 7.25 -7.45
C THR A 52 -11.52 7.89 -7.54
N PRO A 53 -11.35 9.02 -8.25
CA PRO A 53 -10.09 9.75 -8.23
C PRO A 53 -9.81 10.29 -6.83
N ILE A 54 -8.57 10.14 -6.36
CA ILE A 54 -8.12 10.63 -5.05
C ILE A 54 -7.01 11.65 -5.30
N ASP A 55 -7.18 12.86 -4.77
CA ASP A 55 -6.14 13.89 -4.83
C ASP A 55 -4.99 13.57 -3.87
N THR A 56 -3.76 13.71 -4.35
CA THR A 56 -2.57 13.53 -3.53
C THR A 56 -2.31 14.78 -2.69
N ILE A 57 -2.35 14.64 -1.37
CA ILE A 57 -1.97 15.71 -0.45
C ILE A 57 -0.45 15.72 -0.38
N LYS A 58 0.17 16.82 -0.81
CA LYS A 58 1.60 17.03 -0.63
C LYS A 58 1.90 17.22 0.85
N VAL A 59 2.50 16.20 1.47
CA VAL A 59 3.05 16.30 2.81
C VAL A 59 4.25 17.24 2.74
N SER A 60 4.18 18.38 3.41
CA SER A 60 5.34 19.27 3.54
C SER A 60 6.36 18.64 4.47
N GLU A 61 7.65 18.71 4.12
CA GLU A 61 8.74 18.32 5.00
C GLU A 61 8.56 18.93 6.40
N THR A 62 8.48 18.07 7.40
CA THR A 62 8.17 18.43 8.78
C THR A 62 9.30 19.26 9.40
N ASN A 63 8.96 20.37 10.05
CA ASN A 63 9.91 21.26 10.73
C ASN A 63 10.81 20.56 11.77
N GLU A 64 10.39 19.42 12.33
CA GLU A 64 11.11 18.70 13.39
C GLU A 64 12.47 18.15 12.92
N ASP A 65 12.55 17.59 11.71
CA ASP A 65 13.80 17.02 11.18
C ASP A 65 14.89 18.09 11.01
N ARG A 66 14.48 19.31 10.65
CA ARG A 66 15.38 20.47 10.57
C ARG A 66 15.86 20.91 11.96
N LEU A 67 14.97 20.93 12.94
CA LEU A 67 15.30 21.32 14.31
C LEU A 67 16.27 20.30 14.95
N ARG A 68 16.02 18.99 14.80
CA ARG A 68 16.89 17.94 15.35
C ARG A 68 18.32 18.02 14.81
N LYS A 69 18.47 18.25 13.49
CA LYS A 69 19.78 18.47 12.85
C LYS A 69 20.48 19.70 13.42
N HIS A 70 19.76 20.79 13.64
CA HIS A 70 20.31 22.02 14.22
C HIS A 70 20.80 21.82 15.67
N PHE A 71 20.10 21.02 16.46
CA PHE A 71 20.44 20.75 17.86
C PHE A 71 21.39 19.55 18.06
N GLY A 72 21.77 18.84 16.99
CA GLY A 72 22.62 17.65 17.10
C GLY A 72 22.00 16.52 17.91
N VAL A 73 20.66 16.43 17.92
CA VAL A 73 19.93 15.38 18.64
C VAL A 73 20.07 14.07 17.87
N ALA A 74 20.23 12.96 18.59
CA ALA A 74 20.27 11.63 17.99
C ALA A 74 19.00 11.32 17.18
N ASP A 75 19.15 10.38 16.25
CA ASP A 75 18.05 9.93 15.40
C ASP A 75 16.87 9.45 16.24
N PRO A 76 15.63 9.72 15.79
CA PRO A 76 14.44 9.27 16.51
C PRO A 76 14.45 7.75 16.61
N GLN A 77 14.01 7.24 17.77
CA GLN A 77 13.87 5.80 17.97
C GLN A 77 12.92 5.23 16.89
N PRO A 78 13.35 4.21 16.13
CA PRO A 78 12.52 3.65 15.09
C PRO A 78 11.28 2.99 15.71
N LEU A 79 10.11 3.31 15.15
CA LEU A 79 8.86 2.68 15.59
C LEU A 79 8.74 1.24 15.06
N ARG A 80 9.39 0.94 13.94
CA ARG A 80 9.33 -0.34 13.23
C ARG A 80 10.69 -1.01 13.18
N SER A 81 10.70 -2.32 13.33
CA SER A 81 11.88 -3.14 13.09
C SER A 81 12.21 -3.19 11.60
N ASP A 82 13.51 -3.12 11.32
CA ASP A 82 14.13 -3.47 10.06
C ASP A 82 15.12 -4.63 10.29
N GLN A 83 15.67 -5.22 9.24
CA GLN A 83 16.66 -6.28 9.33
C GLN A 83 17.84 -5.91 10.26
N SER A 84 18.26 -4.64 10.21
CA SER A 84 19.31 -4.08 11.08
C SER A 84 18.92 -3.99 12.55
N SER A 85 17.62 -3.94 12.87
CA SER A 85 17.11 -3.81 14.25
C SER A 85 17.37 -5.06 15.08
N TYR A 86 17.35 -6.24 14.45
CA TYR A 86 17.64 -7.51 15.12
C TYR A 86 19.10 -7.58 15.62
N GLU A 87 20.04 -7.08 14.83
CA GLU A 87 21.45 -7.04 15.21
C GLU A 87 21.70 -6.10 16.41
N ILE A 88 21.02 -4.95 16.39
CA ILE A 88 21.08 -3.96 17.48
C ILE A 88 20.54 -4.56 18.78
N SER A 89 19.38 -5.23 18.71
CA SER A 89 18.76 -5.93 19.84
C SER A 89 19.69 -7.00 20.42
N ALA A 90 20.30 -7.81 19.54
CA ALA A 90 21.25 -8.84 19.95
C ALA A 90 22.48 -8.26 20.66
N GLN A 91 23.02 -7.14 20.14
CA GLN A 91 24.13 -6.44 20.80
C GLN A 91 23.73 -5.89 22.16
N GLN A 92 22.57 -5.25 22.29
CA GLN A 92 22.09 -4.71 23.57
C GLN A 92 21.86 -5.83 24.61
N SER A 93 21.30 -6.96 24.18
CA SER A 93 21.15 -8.16 25.01
C SER A 93 22.50 -8.73 25.45
N ASN A 94 23.48 -8.82 24.54
CA ASN A 94 24.85 -9.25 24.88
C ASN A 94 25.49 -8.31 25.93
N HIS A 95 25.32 -7.00 25.78
CA HIS A 95 25.81 -6.02 26.76
C HIS A 95 25.13 -6.18 28.12
N PHE A 96 23.83 -6.49 28.14
CA PHE A 96 23.10 -6.78 29.38
C PHE A 96 23.69 -8.02 30.09
N HIS A 97 23.93 -9.09 29.34
CA HIS A 97 24.48 -10.34 29.87
C HIS A 97 25.93 -10.22 30.34
N GLN A 98 26.77 -9.45 29.63
CA GLN A 98 28.22 -9.37 29.90
C GLN A 98 28.60 -8.23 30.85
N ALA A 99 27.95 -7.08 30.72
CA ALA A 99 28.41 -5.82 31.29
C ALA A 99 27.32 -5.07 32.08
N SER A 100 26.25 -5.78 32.46
CA SER A 100 25.12 -5.29 33.27
C SER A 100 24.16 -4.32 32.54
N LEU A 101 23.09 -3.97 33.27
CA LEU A 101 22.01 -3.09 32.81
C LEU A 101 22.49 -1.67 32.43
N ALA A 102 23.53 -1.14 33.09
CA ALA A 102 24.05 0.20 32.77
C ALA A 102 24.67 0.24 31.36
N SER A 103 25.40 -0.81 30.97
CA SER A 103 26.00 -0.95 29.64
C SER A 103 24.94 -1.09 28.55
N ALA A 104 23.91 -1.91 28.81
CA ALA A 104 22.78 -2.07 27.89
C ALA A 104 22.02 -0.75 27.68
N LYS A 105 21.74 0.01 28.76
CA LYS A 105 21.08 1.32 28.65
C LYS A 105 21.91 2.34 27.87
N LEU A 106 23.21 2.40 28.11
CA LEU A 106 24.09 3.28 27.35
C LEU A 106 24.09 2.93 25.86
N SER A 107 24.19 1.64 25.52
CA SER A 107 24.10 1.16 24.14
C SER A 107 22.77 1.56 23.49
N HIS A 108 21.66 1.39 24.21
CA HIS A 108 20.33 1.80 23.76
C HIS A 108 20.21 3.33 23.54
N TYR A 109 20.76 4.16 24.43
CA TYR A 109 20.72 5.62 24.26
C TYR A 109 21.58 6.13 23.11
N LEU A 110 22.64 5.41 22.75
CA LEU A 110 23.49 5.73 21.60
C LEU A 110 22.85 5.28 20.28
N LYS A 111 22.27 4.07 20.26
CA LYS A 111 21.62 3.49 19.08
C LYS A 111 20.33 2.80 19.51
N PRO A 112 19.19 3.51 19.45
CA PRO A 112 17.94 2.98 19.96
C PRO A 112 17.46 1.78 19.13
N GLU A 113 16.96 0.77 19.83
CA GLU A 113 16.29 -0.39 19.23
C GLU A 113 14.87 -0.01 18.79
N ALA A 114 14.33 -0.74 17.79
CA ALA A 114 12.95 -0.59 17.38
C ALA A 114 11.97 -0.89 18.52
N LEU A 115 10.88 -0.11 18.59
CA LEU A 115 9.85 -0.31 19.62
C LEU A 115 8.96 -1.54 19.36
N ALA A 116 8.72 -1.87 18.10
CA ALA A 116 7.87 -2.98 17.70
C ALA A 116 8.55 -3.85 16.65
N PHE A 117 8.65 -5.15 16.96
CA PHE A 117 9.03 -6.18 16.00
C PHE A 117 7.77 -6.73 15.37
N MET A 118 7.59 -6.44 14.09
CA MET A 118 6.42 -6.86 13.33
C MET A 118 6.82 -7.76 12.17
N PRO A 119 5.94 -8.68 11.73
CA PRO A 119 6.22 -9.53 10.59
C PRO A 119 6.47 -8.70 9.33
N GLU A 120 7.50 -9.06 8.58
CA GLU A 120 7.78 -8.44 7.29
C GLU A 120 6.69 -8.81 6.26
N ASP A 121 6.56 -7.99 5.22
CA ASP A 121 5.61 -8.19 4.11
C ASP A 121 4.10 -8.25 4.46
N THR A 122 3.71 -7.80 5.65
CA THR A 122 2.30 -7.79 6.10
C THR A 122 1.62 -6.43 6.05
N ALA A 123 2.25 -5.44 5.41
CA ALA A 123 1.76 -4.06 5.33
C ALA A 123 1.29 -3.50 6.69
N ASP A 124 2.14 -3.70 7.70
CA ASP A 124 1.95 -3.22 9.07
C ASP A 124 0.79 -3.86 9.86
N LEU A 125 0.25 -4.98 9.37
CA LEU A 125 -0.82 -5.73 10.03
C LEU A 125 -0.26 -6.98 10.73
N PRO A 126 -0.91 -7.48 11.81
CA PRO A 126 -0.62 -8.80 12.33
C PRO A 126 -0.78 -9.87 11.24
N GLU A 127 0.05 -10.91 11.27
CA GLU A 127 0.05 -11.97 10.25
C GLU A 127 -1.33 -12.62 10.10
N GLU A 128 -2.01 -12.89 11.22
CA GLU A 128 -3.36 -13.45 11.25
C GLU A 128 -4.36 -12.57 10.50
N VAL A 129 -4.25 -11.25 10.61
CA VAL A 129 -5.15 -10.30 9.95
C VAL A 129 -4.82 -10.25 8.45
N TYR A 130 -3.54 -10.14 8.11
CA TYR A 130 -3.09 -10.05 6.71
C TYR A 130 -3.45 -11.29 5.88
N GLN A 131 -3.32 -12.49 6.47
CA GLN A 131 -3.68 -13.74 5.79
C GLN A 131 -5.18 -13.90 5.57
N ASN A 132 -6.01 -13.27 6.42
CA ASN A 132 -7.46 -13.29 6.29
C ASN A 132 -8.03 -12.23 5.34
N LEU A 133 -7.20 -11.29 4.86
CA LEU A 133 -7.63 -10.30 3.87
C LEU A 133 -7.99 -10.95 2.52
N SER A 134 -8.84 -10.26 1.76
CA SER A 134 -9.09 -10.65 0.37
C SER A 134 -7.84 -10.42 -0.49
N GLY A 135 -7.75 -11.10 -1.63
CA GLY A 135 -6.67 -10.87 -2.58
C GLY A 135 -6.59 -9.44 -3.11
N HIS A 136 -7.74 -8.78 -3.26
CA HIS A 136 -7.81 -7.39 -3.69
C HIS A 136 -7.20 -6.46 -2.64
N ASP A 137 -7.52 -6.68 -1.36
CA ASP A 137 -6.98 -5.90 -0.24
C ASP A 137 -5.47 -6.11 -0.10
N ARG A 138 -4.99 -7.36 -0.15
CA ARG A 138 -3.54 -7.66 -0.13
C ARG A 138 -2.80 -6.99 -1.28
N ARG A 139 -3.34 -7.05 -2.50
CA ARG A 139 -2.74 -6.40 -3.68
C ARG A 139 -2.66 -4.90 -3.51
N ARG A 140 -3.71 -4.27 -2.98
CA ARG A 140 -3.73 -2.85 -2.70
C ARG A 140 -2.70 -2.45 -1.65
N LEU A 141 -2.59 -3.23 -0.57
CA LEU A 141 -1.58 -3.00 0.46
C LEU A 141 -0.15 -3.13 -0.07
N ALA A 142 0.10 -4.07 -0.99
CA ALA A 142 1.39 -4.22 -1.67
C ALA A 142 1.66 -3.08 -2.67
N ASN A 143 0.64 -2.62 -3.40
CA ASN A 143 0.74 -1.53 -4.36
C ASN A 143 0.64 -0.17 -3.65
N LYS A 144 1.77 0.31 -3.13
CA LYS A 144 1.89 1.65 -2.52
C LYS A 144 1.73 2.81 -3.51
N HIS A 145 1.71 2.51 -4.81
CA HIS A 145 1.48 3.49 -5.86
C HIS A 145 -0.04 3.67 -6.01
N LEU A 146 -0.55 4.84 -5.59
CA LEU A 146 -1.83 5.32 -6.06
C LEU A 146 -1.78 5.28 -7.60
N PRO A 147 -2.73 4.64 -8.29
CA PRO A 147 -2.74 4.68 -9.75
C PRO A 147 -2.77 6.16 -10.15
N ASP A 148 -1.69 6.62 -10.77
CA ASP A 148 -1.65 7.93 -11.36
C ASP A 148 -2.64 7.88 -12.52
N LEU A 149 -3.78 8.54 -12.36
CA LEU A 149 -4.78 8.54 -13.42
C LEU A 149 -4.18 9.26 -14.62
N PRO A 150 -4.25 8.68 -15.84
CA PRO A 150 -4.07 9.48 -17.03
C PRO A 150 -5.18 10.53 -17.03
N HIS A 151 -4.78 11.77 -16.77
CA HIS A 151 -5.59 12.97 -16.99
C HIS A 151 -6.88 13.04 -16.16
N ALA A 152 -6.77 13.18 -14.83
CA ALA A 152 -7.87 13.71 -14.01
C ALA A 152 -8.41 15.06 -14.55
N THR A 153 -7.60 15.74 -15.36
CA THR A 153 -7.92 16.97 -16.08
C THR A 153 -8.53 16.77 -17.48
N LEU A 154 -8.58 15.55 -18.04
CA LEU A 154 -8.96 15.31 -19.45
C LEU A 154 -10.35 15.85 -19.79
N TYR A 155 -11.31 15.65 -18.89
CA TYR A 155 -12.67 16.12 -19.10
C TYR A 155 -12.73 17.66 -19.16
N ASN A 156 -11.96 18.33 -18.30
CA ASN A 156 -11.83 19.78 -18.32
C ASN A 156 -11.09 20.25 -19.58
N GLU A 157 -10.05 19.54 -20.01
CA GLU A 157 -9.28 19.81 -21.23
C GLU A 157 -10.11 19.63 -22.51
N LEU A 158 -10.90 18.56 -22.61
CA LEU A 158 -11.78 18.33 -23.76
C LEU A 158 -12.91 19.35 -23.82
N THR A 159 -13.54 19.68 -22.68
CA THR A 159 -14.63 20.67 -22.65
C THR A 159 -14.13 22.08 -22.94
N THR A 160 -12.91 22.43 -22.51
CA THR A 160 -12.27 23.71 -22.86
C THR A 160 -11.87 23.76 -24.33
N ALA A 161 -11.26 22.70 -24.87
CA ALA A 161 -10.91 22.59 -26.28
C ALA A 161 -12.16 22.66 -27.19
N GLN A 162 -13.24 21.96 -26.83
CA GLN A 162 -14.51 22.01 -27.56
C GLN A 162 -15.10 23.42 -27.57
N ARG A 163 -15.11 24.11 -26.42
CA ARG A 163 -15.58 25.50 -26.34
C ARG A 163 -14.72 26.45 -27.18
N GLN A 164 -13.40 26.31 -27.14
CA GLN A 164 -12.49 27.12 -27.96
C GLN A 164 -12.74 26.90 -29.46
N TYR A 165 -12.93 25.66 -29.88
CA TYR A 165 -13.26 25.34 -31.27
C TYR A 165 -14.58 25.97 -31.72
N GLN A 166 -15.63 25.91 -30.90
CA GLN A 166 -16.93 26.53 -31.21
C GLN A 166 -16.83 28.05 -31.34
N ILE A 167 -16.03 28.71 -30.50
CA ILE A 167 -15.79 30.15 -30.59
C ILE A 167 -15.06 30.49 -31.89
N GLN A 168 -14.06 29.70 -32.29
CA GLN A 168 -13.32 29.92 -33.53
C GLN A 168 -14.16 29.68 -34.79
N ALA A 169 -15.12 28.74 -34.73
CA ALA A 169 -15.99 28.41 -35.86
C ALA A 169 -17.15 29.41 -36.09
N GLN A 170 -17.39 30.33 -35.14
CA GLN A 170 -18.43 31.37 -35.24
C GLN A 170 -17.91 32.73 -35.74
N VAL A 171 -16.60 32.85 -36.00
CA VAL A 171 -15.95 34.02 -36.61
C VAL A 171 -15.71 33.76 -38.09
#